data_AF-A0A2S9XQP0-F1
#
_entry.id   AF-A0A2S9XQP0-F1
#
_cell.length_a   1.000
_cell.length_b   1.000
_cell.length_c   1.000
_cell.angle_alpha   90.00
_cell.angle_beta   90.00
_cell.angle_gamma   90.00
#
_symmetry.space_group_name_H-M   'P 1'
#
loop_
_entity.id
_entity.type
_entity.pdbx_description
1 polymer ?
#
loop_
_entity_poly.entity_id
_entity_poly.type
_entity_poly.pdbx_seq_one_letter_code
_entity_poly.pdbx_strand_id
1 'polypeptide(L)'
;MYKQYTLVVGFGFTLGLAASACVTTLESNPSHCRYARGDQTCAERYGEKRPFCTSAACDAESEGVYGCVAERPADDCYYACGGDSDVTVDDSCVLAGDGDGDGEPADAGGDMTDGDGDDNGEMPCMGPADCDDGGAPFCDLVTGVCVGCDSTETPDSACAEFNPQLPVCLADVCVACTADKTDACVEGTPICDLQSNACVGCSDHDQCPSSACNLAVGSCFDPAATLHVDGDGDECDSADGSETKPYCELGEALSFAGPEALILLHEQDEQAMYSEANEITTTVALLAADGESPILTMDSGEAPLSVSASGVLFVRGVTISAVSGEGLGLDVTGGHAWVQQCKIVNNTDGGIRVNDGGSLILENSFVGGDKDDERAIEVIDGEISVVYSTLAAGKDGARALSCTDSSDVVVRNSILVSLSDDPEIDCANAEVIDCFTEASADMSFESGWFTDFGKGDFHLNPDAYPSEIMTAASWRSGDPTTDIDGNDRPTADATSDFAGADRP
;
A
#
# COMPACT_ATOMS: atom_id res chain seq x y z
N MET A 1 -25.59 52.32 49.30
CA MET A 1 -26.11 50.93 49.19
C MET A 1 -25.38 50.28 48.03
N TYR A 2 -24.21 49.70 48.29
CA TYR A 2 -23.41 48.99 47.29
C TYR A 2 -23.57 47.49 47.53
N LYS A 3 -24.03 46.76 46.52
CA LYS A 3 -24.18 45.30 46.51
C LYS A 3 -22.81 44.66 46.31
N GLN A 4 -22.42 43.79 47.24
CA GLN A 4 -21.33 42.83 47.06
C GLN A 4 -21.83 41.64 46.24
N TYR A 5 -21.11 41.29 45.17
CA TYR A 5 -21.24 40.00 44.50
C TYR A 5 -20.10 39.11 45.00
N THR A 6 -20.46 37.99 45.63
CA THR A 6 -19.54 36.93 46.03
C THR A 6 -19.44 35.93 44.86
N LEU A 7 -18.28 35.88 44.21
CA LEU A 7 -17.91 34.87 43.23
C LEU A 7 -17.39 33.64 44.00
N VAL A 8 -18.03 32.48 43.82
CA VAL A 8 -17.57 31.19 44.36
C VAL A 8 -16.80 30.50 43.25
N VAL A 9 -15.48 30.36 43.43
CA VAL A 9 -14.61 29.55 42.58
C VAL A 9 -14.58 28.14 43.18
N GLY A 10 -15.19 27.18 42.49
CA GLY A 10 -15.09 25.76 42.81
C GLY A 10 -13.87 25.16 42.11
N PHE A 11 -12.85 24.77 42.89
CA PHE A 11 -11.76 23.91 42.43
C PHE A 11 -12.27 22.46 42.38
N GLY A 12 -12.47 21.94 41.17
CA GLY A 12 -12.67 20.51 40.92
C GLY A 12 -11.34 19.87 40.52
N PHE A 13 -10.71 19.16 41.46
CA PHE A 13 -9.47 18.40 41.24
C PHE A 13 -9.86 16.97 40.87
N THR A 14 -9.87 16.64 39.58
CA THR A 14 -10.03 15.26 39.09
C THR A 14 -8.66 14.63 38.89
N LEU A 15 -8.29 13.74 39.82
CA LEU A 15 -7.19 12.78 39.66
C LEU A 15 -7.64 11.71 38.67
N GLY A 16 -7.23 11.84 37.40
CA GLY A 16 -7.29 10.78 36.41
C GLY A 16 -6.05 9.90 36.52
N LEU A 17 -6.25 8.62 36.83
CA LEU A 17 -5.23 7.58 36.76
C LEU A 17 -4.82 7.38 35.30
N ALA A 18 -3.61 7.80 34.93
CA ALA A 18 -2.97 7.39 33.69
C ALA A 18 -2.49 5.94 33.85
N ALA A 19 -3.17 5.01 33.18
CA ALA A 19 -2.59 3.70 32.86
C ALA A 19 -1.80 3.88 31.56
N SER A 20 -0.51 4.17 31.67
CA SER A 20 0.41 4.05 30.53
C SER A 20 0.47 2.58 30.13
N ALA A 21 -0.20 2.23 29.04
CA ALA A 21 0.12 1.03 28.30
C ALA A 21 1.49 1.28 27.65
N CYS A 22 2.55 0.74 28.24
CA CYS A 22 3.82 0.63 27.54
C CYS A 22 3.61 -0.35 26.39
N VAL A 23 3.31 0.17 25.20
CA VAL A 23 3.52 -0.58 23.96
C VAL A 23 5.03 -0.60 23.78
N THR A 24 5.68 -1.63 24.32
CA THR A 24 7.05 -1.93 23.93
C THR A 24 6.99 -2.30 22.47
N THR A 25 7.56 -1.47 21.60
CA THR A 25 8.02 -1.89 20.27
C THR A 25 8.98 -3.05 20.53
N LEU A 26 8.45 -4.27 20.45
CA LEU A 26 9.26 -5.47 20.52
C LEU A 26 10.06 -5.45 19.23
N GLU A 27 11.28 -4.91 19.28
CA GLU A 27 12.27 -5.13 18.23
C GLU A 27 12.19 -6.61 17.85
N SER A 28 11.78 -6.87 16.60
CA SER A 28 11.59 -8.22 16.09
C SER A 28 12.84 -9.03 16.37
N ASN A 29 12.75 -10.01 17.27
CA ASN A 29 13.91 -10.75 17.72
C ASN A 29 14.48 -11.52 16.53
N PRO A 30 15.63 -11.14 15.96
CA PRO A 30 16.14 -11.74 14.71
C PRO A 30 16.55 -13.22 14.91
N SER A 31 16.58 -13.68 16.16
CA SER A 31 16.86 -15.06 16.51
C SER A 31 15.62 -15.94 16.66
N HIS A 32 14.42 -15.37 16.52
CA HIS A 32 13.15 -16.08 16.43
C HIS A 32 13.05 -16.81 15.09
N CYS A 33 12.53 -18.04 15.05
CA CYS A 33 12.54 -18.87 13.84
C CYS A 33 11.81 -18.18 12.66
N ARG A 34 10.74 -17.44 12.95
CA ARG A 34 9.94 -16.65 11.99
C ARG A 34 10.78 -15.65 11.19
N TYR A 35 11.76 -15.01 11.82
CA TYR A 35 12.65 -14.02 11.15
C TYR A 35 14.00 -14.63 10.74
N ALA A 36 14.22 -15.91 11.04
CA ALA A 36 15.42 -16.65 10.70
C ALA A 36 15.14 -17.61 9.54
N ARG A 37 15.68 -18.84 9.59
CA ARG A 37 15.53 -19.89 8.56
C ARG A 37 14.40 -20.88 8.91
N GLY A 38 13.28 -20.38 9.45
CA GLY A 38 12.10 -21.16 9.78
C GLY A 38 12.39 -22.47 10.52
N ASP A 39 11.92 -23.58 9.95
CA ASP A 39 12.05 -24.93 10.48
C ASP A 39 13.51 -25.38 10.61
N GLN A 40 14.39 -24.96 9.71
CA GLN A 40 15.83 -25.26 9.82
C GLN A 40 16.39 -24.70 11.12
N THR A 41 15.96 -23.51 11.53
CA THR A 41 16.40 -22.90 12.80
C THR A 41 15.91 -23.72 14.00
N CYS A 42 14.68 -24.22 13.93
CA CYS A 42 14.09 -25.04 14.98
C CYS A 42 14.74 -26.43 15.08
N ALA A 43 14.99 -27.09 13.95
CA ALA A 43 15.71 -28.36 13.87
C ALA A 43 17.16 -28.24 14.38
N GLU A 44 17.90 -27.18 14.01
CA GLU A 44 19.27 -26.94 14.49
C GLU A 44 19.32 -26.75 16.02
N ARG A 45 18.31 -26.10 16.62
CA ARG A 45 18.29 -25.77 18.05
C ARG A 45 17.72 -26.87 18.93
N TYR A 46 16.65 -27.51 18.48
CA TYR A 46 15.83 -28.40 19.31
C TYR A 46 15.74 -29.83 18.76
N GLY A 47 16.26 -30.09 17.56
CA GLY A 47 16.13 -31.36 16.86
C GLY A 47 14.66 -31.75 16.65
N GLU A 48 14.39 -33.05 16.68
CA GLU A 48 13.04 -33.60 16.48
C GLU A 48 12.02 -33.23 17.56
N LYS A 49 12.45 -32.61 18.67
CA LYS A 49 11.53 -32.27 19.76
C LYS A 49 10.61 -31.10 19.40
N ARG A 50 11.10 -30.17 18.58
CA ARG A 50 10.41 -28.94 18.16
C ARG A 50 10.89 -28.54 16.76
N PRO A 51 10.56 -29.30 15.72
CA PRO A 51 11.14 -29.05 14.39
C PRO A 51 10.41 -27.93 13.62
N PHE A 52 9.21 -27.53 14.04
CA PHE A 52 8.36 -26.61 13.27
C PHE A 52 8.39 -25.19 13.83
N CYS A 53 8.31 -24.19 12.95
CA CYS A 53 8.28 -22.78 13.29
C CYS A 53 6.87 -22.18 13.25
N THR A 54 6.51 -21.40 14.27
CA THR A 54 5.24 -20.66 14.38
C THR A 54 5.46 -19.23 14.91
N SER A 55 4.36 -18.48 15.12
CA SER A 55 4.37 -17.14 15.70
C SER A 55 3.65 -17.10 17.07
N ALA A 56 3.93 -16.06 17.87
CA ALA A 56 3.26 -15.80 19.14
C ALA A 56 1.73 -15.70 19.03
N ALA A 57 1.25 -15.21 17.89
CA ALA A 57 -0.18 -15.02 17.64
C ALA A 57 -0.91 -16.38 17.56
N CYS A 58 -0.21 -17.40 17.06
CA CYS A 58 -0.74 -18.75 16.89
C CYS A 58 -0.49 -19.64 18.10
N ASP A 59 0.69 -19.52 18.73
CA ASP A 59 1.04 -20.21 19.96
C ASP A 59 1.89 -19.31 20.87
N ALA A 60 1.25 -18.72 21.89
CA ALA A 60 1.92 -17.85 22.86
C ALA A 60 2.99 -18.58 23.69
N GLU A 61 2.95 -19.92 23.81
CA GLU A 61 3.97 -20.69 24.53
C GLU A 61 5.27 -20.83 23.71
N SER A 62 5.19 -20.61 22.39
CA SER A 62 6.34 -20.71 21.47
C SER A 62 7.39 -19.61 21.69
N GLU A 63 7.01 -18.46 22.25
CA GLU A 63 7.90 -17.33 22.55
C GLU A 63 9.04 -17.72 23.50
N GLY A 64 8.80 -18.64 24.44
CA GLY A 64 9.82 -19.16 25.36
C GLY A 64 10.88 -20.03 24.68
N VAL A 65 10.68 -20.40 23.41
CA VAL A 65 11.50 -21.31 22.62
C VAL A 65 11.72 -20.81 21.19
N TYR A 66 11.79 -19.49 21.01
CA TYR A 66 12.08 -18.83 19.73
C TYR A 66 11.11 -19.20 18.59
N GLY A 67 9.85 -19.47 18.91
CA GLY A 67 8.81 -19.81 17.94
C GLY A 67 8.75 -21.30 17.57
N CYS A 68 9.56 -22.16 18.20
CA CYS A 68 9.65 -23.56 17.80
C CYS A 68 8.65 -24.46 18.55
N VAL A 69 7.85 -25.23 17.80
CA VAL A 69 6.81 -26.12 18.32
C VAL A 69 7.00 -27.57 17.87
N ALA A 70 6.44 -28.50 18.65
CA ALA A 70 6.61 -29.95 18.46
C ALA A 70 5.73 -30.52 17.35
N GLU A 71 4.55 -29.96 17.17
CA GLU A 71 3.57 -30.36 16.17
C GLU A 71 3.47 -29.27 15.11
N ARG A 72 3.23 -29.66 13.86
CA ARG A 72 3.10 -28.71 12.75
C ARG A 72 1.89 -27.80 13.01
N PRO A 73 2.03 -26.47 13.00
CA PRO A 73 0.91 -25.54 13.09
C PRO A 73 -0.04 -25.66 11.89
N ALA A 74 -1.16 -24.93 11.94
CA ALA A 74 -1.96 -24.67 10.75
C ALA A 74 -1.14 -23.84 9.72
N ASP A 75 -1.52 -23.91 8.44
CA ASP A 75 -0.72 -23.34 7.35
C ASP A 75 -0.57 -21.80 7.46
N ASP A 76 -1.61 -21.11 7.89
CA ASP A 76 -1.60 -19.66 8.21
C ASP A 76 -0.75 -19.28 9.44
N CYS A 77 -0.18 -20.28 10.10
CA CYS A 77 0.60 -20.17 11.33
C CYS A 77 1.96 -20.87 11.24
N TYR A 78 2.31 -21.41 10.07
CA TYR A 78 3.47 -22.26 9.87
C TYR A 78 4.49 -21.54 8.99
N TYR A 79 5.67 -21.24 9.52
CA TYR A 79 6.69 -20.42 8.86
C TYR A 79 7.90 -21.27 8.48
N ALA A 80 7.70 -22.23 7.58
CA ALA A 80 8.71 -23.23 7.24
C ALA A 80 10.03 -22.63 6.74
N CYS A 81 9.97 -21.56 5.94
CA CYS A 81 11.14 -20.84 5.43
C CYS A 81 11.67 -19.75 6.37
N GLY A 82 10.86 -19.25 7.29
CA GLY A 82 11.14 -18.02 8.03
C GLY A 82 10.92 -16.78 7.16
N GLY A 83 11.76 -15.75 7.29
CA GLY A 83 11.65 -14.53 6.49
C GLY A 83 10.34 -13.75 6.66
N ASP A 84 9.63 -13.98 7.75
CA ASP A 84 8.30 -13.40 8.03
C ASP A 84 7.18 -13.81 7.05
N SER A 85 7.35 -14.92 6.33
CA SER A 85 6.35 -15.48 5.41
C SER A 85 5.92 -16.87 5.88
N ASP A 86 4.61 -17.06 6.07
CA ASP A 86 4.05 -18.38 6.34
C ASP A 86 3.92 -19.20 5.05
N VAL A 87 3.58 -20.48 5.17
CA VAL A 87 3.52 -21.41 4.03
C VAL A 87 2.37 -21.14 3.07
N THR A 88 1.41 -20.27 3.41
CA THR A 88 0.41 -19.80 2.44
C THR A 88 1.00 -18.77 1.48
N VAL A 89 2.13 -18.17 1.85
CA VAL A 89 2.88 -17.18 1.07
C VAL A 89 4.13 -17.79 0.43
N ASP A 90 4.90 -18.62 1.16
CA ASP A 90 6.11 -19.30 0.68
C ASP A 90 6.18 -20.75 1.19
N ASP A 91 5.81 -21.71 0.34
CA ASP A 91 5.84 -23.14 0.62
C ASP A 91 7.14 -23.84 0.17
N SER A 92 8.13 -23.09 -0.32
CA SER A 92 9.34 -23.67 -0.94
C SER A 92 10.18 -24.52 0.00
N CYS A 93 10.07 -24.30 1.31
CA CYS A 93 10.75 -25.08 2.35
C CYS A 93 9.90 -26.21 2.94
N VAL A 94 8.62 -26.30 2.55
CA VAL A 94 7.78 -27.46 2.85
C VAL A 94 8.13 -28.54 1.83
N LEU A 95 9.29 -29.17 2.02
CA LEU A 95 9.68 -30.32 1.21
C LEU A 95 8.61 -31.40 1.33
N ALA A 96 7.88 -31.62 0.24
CA ALA A 96 7.08 -32.81 0.01
C ALA A 96 8.01 -34.01 0.24
N GLY A 97 7.71 -34.80 1.27
CA GLY A 97 8.54 -35.88 1.76
C GLY A 97 9.32 -36.58 0.65
N ASP A 98 10.62 -36.42 0.73
CA ASP A 98 11.66 -37.05 -0.05
C ASP A 98 11.45 -38.56 0.03
N GLY A 99 10.71 -39.07 -0.96
CA GLY A 99 10.58 -40.48 -1.29
C GLY A 99 11.92 -41.01 -1.78
N ASP A 100 12.89 -41.07 -0.87
CA ASP A 100 14.19 -41.67 -1.10
C ASP A 100 14.02 -43.20 -1.16
N GLY A 101 13.63 -43.66 -2.34
CA GLY A 101 13.76 -45.03 -2.77
C GLY A 101 15.24 -45.41 -2.84
N ASP A 102 15.70 -46.07 -1.79
CA ASP A 102 17.03 -46.66 -1.67
C ASP A 102 17.43 -47.48 -2.91
N GLY A 103 18.52 -47.07 -3.54
CA GLY A 103 19.21 -47.87 -4.55
C GLY A 103 20.14 -48.90 -3.93
N GLU A 104 19.79 -50.18 -3.99
CA GLU A 104 20.74 -51.29 -3.87
C GLU A 104 21.00 -51.96 -5.25
N PRO A 105 22.27 -52.19 -5.65
CA PRO A 105 22.57 -52.97 -6.84
C PRO A 105 22.82 -54.45 -6.50
N ALA A 106 22.09 -55.29 -7.23
CA ALA A 106 22.44 -56.63 -7.70
C ALA A 106 23.00 -57.66 -6.69
N ASP A 107 22.21 -58.70 -6.40
CA ASP A 107 22.66 -60.08 -6.65
C ASP A 107 21.53 -61.12 -6.74
N ALA A 108 21.62 -61.89 -7.82
CA ALA A 108 21.19 -63.26 -8.10
C ALA A 108 20.10 -63.97 -7.24
N GLY A 109 18.99 -64.30 -7.92
CA GLY A 109 18.59 -65.70 -8.12
C GLY A 109 17.51 -66.31 -7.20
N GLY A 110 16.41 -66.75 -7.83
CA GLY A 110 15.36 -67.62 -7.27
C GLY A 110 13.98 -66.96 -7.41
N ASP A 111 13.21 -67.23 -8.46
CA ASP A 111 12.29 -68.40 -8.54
C ASP A 111 11.61 -68.68 -7.19
N MET A 112 10.47 -68.02 -6.93
CA MET A 112 9.19 -68.68 -6.68
C MET A 112 8.02 -67.72 -6.96
N THR A 113 7.09 -68.27 -7.72
CA THR A 113 5.71 -67.84 -7.94
C THR A 113 4.92 -67.70 -6.63
N ASP A 114 4.44 -66.49 -6.36
CA ASP A 114 3.18 -66.14 -5.68
C ASP A 114 2.81 -64.77 -6.31
N GLY A 115 1.72 -64.55 -7.03
CA GLY A 115 0.37 -65.00 -6.75
C GLY A 115 -0.53 -63.88 -6.24
N ASP A 116 0.00 -62.66 -6.05
CA ASP A 116 -0.77 -61.50 -5.59
C ASP A 116 -1.15 -60.62 -6.78
N GLY A 117 -2.40 -60.77 -7.21
CA GLY A 117 -3.03 -59.86 -8.14
C GLY A 117 -3.33 -58.55 -7.44
N ASP A 118 -2.35 -57.65 -7.44
CA ASP A 118 -2.57 -56.22 -7.26
C ASP A 118 -3.21 -55.68 -8.54
N ASP A 119 -4.41 -56.20 -8.83
CA ASP A 119 -5.39 -55.49 -9.62
C ASP A 119 -5.76 -54.29 -8.74
N ASN A 120 -4.97 -53.21 -8.85
CA ASN A 120 -5.40 -51.85 -8.52
C ASN A 120 -6.53 -51.51 -9.48
N GLY A 121 -7.62 -52.29 -9.44
CA GLY A 121 -8.85 -52.00 -10.11
C GLY A 121 -9.30 -50.70 -9.51
N GLU A 122 -8.85 -49.61 -10.13
CA GLU A 122 -9.27 -48.25 -9.90
C GLU A 122 -10.78 -48.35 -9.78
N MET A 123 -11.25 -48.31 -8.53
CA MET A 123 -12.67 -48.42 -8.29
C MET A 123 -13.25 -47.25 -9.06
N PRO A 124 -14.21 -47.50 -9.97
CA PRO A 124 -14.78 -46.41 -10.74
C PRO A 124 -15.26 -45.36 -9.75
N CYS A 125 -14.93 -44.11 -10.01
CA CYS A 125 -15.42 -43.03 -9.17
C CYS A 125 -16.96 -43.10 -9.15
N MET A 126 -17.54 -42.89 -7.98
CA MET A 126 -18.98 -42.90 -7.75
C MET A 126 -19.51 -41.48 -7.48
N GLY A 127 -18.61 -40.52 -7.29
CA GLY A 127 -18.89 -39.09 -7.23
C GLY A 127 -17.61 -38.25 -7.12
N PRO A 128 -17.74 -36.91 -7.02
CA PRO A 128 -16.59 -36.00 -6.93
C PRO A 128 -15.68 -36.25 -5.72
N ALA A 129 -16.23 -36.78 -4.62
CA ALA A 129 -15.44 -37.12 -3.43
C ALA A 129 -14.45 -38.27 -3.64
N ASP A 130 -14.57 -39.03 -4.73
CA ASP A 130 -13.64 -40.10 -5.12
C ASP A 130 -12.53 -39.59 -6.07
N CYS A 131 -12.54 -38.30 -6.43
CA CYS A 131 -11.61 -37.66 -7.33
C CYS A 131 -10.82 -36.56 -6.60
N ASP A 132 -9.72 -36.95 -5.96
CA ASP A 132 -8.85 -36.13 -5.14
C ASP A 132 -7.64 -35.55 -5.89
N ASP A 133 -7.48 -35.88 -7.18
CA ASP A 133 -6.50 -35.24 -8.06
C ASP A 133 -7.01 -33.86 -8.51
N GLY A 134 -6.24 -32.81 -8.21
CA GLY A 134 -6.55 -31.43 -8.60
C GLY A 134 -6.65 -31.21 -10.12
N GLY A 135 -6.06 -32.09 -10.93
CA GLY A 135 -6.19 -32.07 -12.40
C GLY A 135 -7.44 -32.77 -12.94
N ALA A 136 -8.15 -33.54 -12.12
CA ALA A 136 -9.32 -34.30 -12.53
C ALA A 136 -10.38 -34.41 -11.41
N PRO A 137 -10.87 -33.29 -10.84
CA PRO A 137 -11.70 -33.34 -9.64
C PRO A 137 -13.14 -33.81 -9.88
N PHE A 138 -13.54 -34.08 -11.13
CA PHE A 138 -14.91 -34.43 -11.49
C PHE A 138 -15.02 -35.91 -11.84
N CYS A 139 -16.05 -36.59 -11.32
CA CYS A 139 -16.33 -37.97 -11.70
C CYS A 139 -17.29 -38.03 -12.90
N ASP A 140 -16.86 -38.59 -14.03
CA ASP A 140 -17.77 -38.95 -15.11
C ASP A 140 -18.50 -40.26 -14.73
N LEU A 141 -19.74 -40.11 -14.26
CA LEU A 141 -20.59 -41.24 -13.83
C LEU A 141 -20.91 -42.26 -14.95
N VAL A 142 -20.66 -41.93 -16.23
CA VAL A 142 -20.86 -42.86 -17.34
C VAL A 142 -19.67 -43.81 -17.48
N THR A 143 -18.46 -43.27 -17.34
CA THR A 143 -17.20 -44.02 -17.50
C THR A 143 -16.64 -44.54 -16.18
N GLY A 144 -17.00 -43.90 -15.06
CA GLY A 144 -16.42 -44.14 -13.74
C GLY A 144 -15.00 -43.61 -13.63
N VAL A 145 -14.60 -42.64 -14.46
CA VAL A 145 -13.24 -42.08 -14.49
C VAL A 145 -13.27 -40.64 -14.02
N CYS A 146 -12.26 -40.24 -13.24
CA CYS A 146 -12.03 -38.86 -12.86
C CYS A 146 -11.55 -38.06 -14.08
N VAL A 147 -12.20 -36.92 -14.35
CA VAL A 147 -11.97 -36.06 -15.51
C VAL A 147 -11.82 -34.60 -15.08
N GLY A 148 -11.17 -33.81 -15.93
CA GLY A 148 -11.07 -32.37 -15.76
C GLY A 148 -12.38 -31.63 -16.03
N CYS A 149 -12.40 -30.34 -15.68
CA CYS A 149 -13.60 -29.51 -15.82
C CYS A 149 -14.10 -29.36 -17.26
N ASP A 150 -13.21 -29.43 -18.27
CA ASP A 150 -13.58 -29.30 -19.70
C ASP A 150 -14.42 -30.49 -20.20
N SER A 151 -14.42 -31.61 -19.48
CA SER A 151 -15.23 -32.78 -19.78
C SER A 151 -16.66 -32.70 -19.25
N THR A 152 -17.00 -31.64 -18.49
CA THR A 152 -18.35 -31.41 -17.97
C THR A 152 -19.21 -30.61 -18.96
N GLU A 153 -20.55 -30.69 -18.84
CA GLU A 153 -21.47 -29.97 -19.75
C GLU A 153 -21.36 -28.44 -19.61
N THR A 154 -21.01 -27.98 -18.40
CA THR A 154 -20.86 -26.57 -18.04
C THR A 154 -19.58 -26.39 -17.23
N PRO A 155 -18.40 -26.30 -17.87
CA PRO A 155 -17.08 -26.32 -17.21
C PRO A 155 -16.93 -25.34 -16.05
N ASP A 156 -17.30 -24.08 -16.23
CA ASP A 156 -17.21 -23.07 -15.16
C ASP A 156 -18.22 -23.32 -14.04
N SER A 157 -19.46 -23.69 -14.37
CA SER A 157 -20.45 -23.98 -13.33
C SER A 157 -20.05 -25.19 -12.49
N ALA A 158 -19.42 -26.20 -13.11
CA ALA A 158 -18.86 -27.34 -12.41
C ALA A 158 -17.73 -26.90 -11.46
N CYS A 159 -16.81 -26.07 -11.93
CA CYS A 159 -15.75 -25.48 -11.09
C CYS A 159 -16.31 -24.62 -9.94
N ALA A 160 -17.26 -23.74 -10.20
CA ALA A 160 -17.88 -22.88 -9.18
C ALA A 160 -18.66 -23.67 -8.12
N GLU A 161 -19.33 -24.76 -8.49
CA GLU A 161 -19.99 -25.66 -7.55
C GLU A 161 -18.99 -26.48 -6.73
N PHE A 162 -17.87 -26.89 -7.34
CA PHE A 162 -16.81 -27.64 -6.69
C PHE A 162 -16.02 -26.77 -5.69
N ASN A 163 -15.56 -25.61 -6.13
CA ASN A 163 -14.85 -24.63 -5.33
C ASN A 163 -15.25 -23.19 -5.75
N PRO A 164 -16.02 -22.46 -4.91
CA PRO A 164 -16.40 -21.09 -5.20
C PRO A 164 -15.23 -20.10 -5.38
N GLN A 165 -14.02 -20.43 -4.88
CA GLN A 165 -12.81 -19.62 -5.05
C GLN A 165 -12.08 -19.90 -6.37
N LEU A 166 -12.42 -21.00 -7.06
CA LEU A 166 -11.85 -21.39 -8.35
C LEU A 166 -12.97 -21.63 -9.37
N PRO A 167 -13.80 -20.62 -9.69
CA PRO A 167 -15.02 -20.83 -10.46
C PRO A 167 -14.78 -21.01 -11.97
N VAL A 168 -13.56 -20.82 -12.48
CA VAL A 168 -13.27 -20.82 -13.91
C VAL A 168 -12.55 -22.08 -14.32
N CYS A 169 -13.02 -22.75 -15.38
CA CYS A 169 -12.30 -23.85 -15.99
C CYS A 169 -11.28 -23.34 -17.02
N LEU A 170 -10.02 -23.77 -16.88
CA LEU A 170 -8.92 -23.53 -17.83
C LEU A 170 -8.10 -24.80 -18.04
N ALA A 171 -8.20 -25.39 -19.23
CA ALA A 171 -7.39 -26.55 -19.65
C ALA A 171 -7.46 -27.70 -18.63
N ASP A 172 -8.67 -28.20 -18.42
CA ASP A 172 -9.02 -29.27 -17.45
C ASP A 172 -8.89 -28.92 -15.95
N VAL A 173 -8.33 -27.76 -15.59
CA VAL A 173 -8.12 -27.33 -14.19
C VAL A 173 -9.04 -26.17 -13.81
N CYS A 174 -9.56 -26.18 -12.58
CA CYS A 174 -10.29 -25.04 -12.03
C CYS A 174 -9.31 -23.98 -11.50
N VAL A 175 -9.44 -22.75 -11.97
CA VAL A 175 -8.64 -21.57 -11.60
C VAL A 175 -9.56 -20.44 -11.10
N ALA A 176 -8.99 -19.43 -10.45
CA ALA A 176 -9.78 -18.31 -9.92
C ALA A 176 -10.37 -17.47 -11.05
N CYS A 177 -9.57 -17.21 -12.08
CA CYS A 177 -9.94 -16.33 -13.17
C CYS A 177 -9.12 -16.62 -14.43
N THR A 178 -9.49 -15.98 -15.54
CA THR A 178 -8.72 -15.98 -16.80
C THR A 178 -8.88 -14.64 -17.49
N ALA A 179 -8.09 -14.37 -18.54
CA ALA A 179 -8.18 -13.15 -19.33
C ALA A 179 -9.59 -12.88 -19.91
N ASP A 180 -10.35 -13.93 -20.20
CA ASP A 180 -11.72 -13.81 -20.75
C ASP A 180 -12.81 -13.78 -19.65
N LYS A 181 -12.44 -13.99 -18.38
CA LYS A 181 -13.35 -14.12 -17.22
C LYS A 181 -12.78 -13.40 -16.00
N THR A 182 -12.41 -12.13 -16.17
CA THR A 182 -11.88 -11.31 -15.08
C THR A 182 -12.96 -10.93 -14.07
N ASP A 183 -14.23 -10.99 -14.47
CA ASP A 183 -15.41 -10.79 -13.61
C ASP A 183 -15.63 -11.90 -12.58
N ALA A 184 -14.87 -12.99 -12.67
CA ALA A 184 -14.81 -14.02 -11.62
C ALA A 184 -14.12 -13.51 -10.34
N CYS A 185 -13.23 -12.52 -10.47
CA CYS A 185 -12.58 -11.86 -9.35
C CYS A 185 -13.51 -10.81 -8.76
N VAL A 186 -13.90 -10.99 -7.51
CA VAL A 186 -14.87 -10.14 -6.80
C VAL A 186 -14.33 -9.76 -5.42
N GLU A 187 -14.96 -8.74 -4.82
CA GLU A 187 -14.69 -8.32 -3.44
C GLU A 187 -13.23 -7.90 -3.21
N GLY A 188 -12.58 -8.44 -2.17
CA GLY A 188 -11.23 -8.07 -1.73
C GLY A 188 -10.10 -8.44 -2.70
N THR A 189 -10.40 -9.16 -3.78
CA THR A 189 -9.44 -9.53 -4.82
C THR A 189 -10.06 -9.29 -6.19
N PRO A 190 -10.22 -8.03 -6.63
CA PRO A 190 -10.93 -7.71 -7.86
C PRO A 190 -10.09 -7.96 -9.12
N ILE A 191 -8.78 -8.18 -8.99
CA ILE A 191 -7.85 -8.23 -10.13
C ILE A 191 -7.47 -9.66 -10.45
N CYS A 192 -7.58 -10.04 -11.72
CA CYS A 192 -7.08 -11.32 -12.20
C CYS A 192 -5.60 -11.21 -12.58
N ASP A 193 -4.72 -11.82 -11.79
CA ASP A 193 -3.33 -12.01 -12.18
C ASP A 193 -3.24 -13.12 -13.24
N LEU A 194 -3.04 -12.71 -14.49
CA LEU A 194 -2.98 -13.62 -15.64
C LEU A 194 -1.77 -14.56 -15.63
N GLN A 195 -0.73 -14.25 -14.86
CA GLN A 195 0.43 -15.12 -14.75
C GLN A 195 0.14 -16.32 -13.85
N SER A 196 -0.54 -16.09 -12.72
CA SER A 196 -0.89 -17.13 -11.75
C SER A 196 -2.31 -17.69 -11.93
N ASN A 197 -3.17 -17.02 -12.70
CA ASN A 197 -4.62 -17.24 -12.77
C ASN A 197 -5.31 -17.16 -11.39
N ALA A 198 -4.74 -16.35 -10.49
CA ALA A 198 -5.27 -16.07 -9.16
C ALA A 198 -5.94 -14.68 -9.12
N CYS A 199 -6.95 -14.55 -8.27
CA CYS A 199 -7.49 -13.24 -7.94
C CYS A 199 -6.61 -12.60 -6.86
N VAL A 200 -6.18 -11.36 -7.11
CA VAL A 200 -5.34 -10.55 -6.21
C VAL A 200 -6.01 -9.21 -5.92
N GLY A 201 -5.59 -8.57 -4.83
CA GLY A 201 -6.01 -7.22 -4.51
C GLY A 201 -5.55 -6.22 -5.58
N CYS A 202 -6.30 -5.13 -5.76
CA CYS A 202 -5.81 -4.00 -6.52
C CYS A 202 -4.65 -3.31 -5.79
N SER A 203 -3.72 -2.77 -6.55
CA SER A 203 -2.56 -2.01 -6.11
C SER A 203 -2.46 -0.63 -6.79
N ASP A 204 -3.35 -0.33 -7.75
CA ASP A 204 -3.46 0.96 -8.42
C ASP A 204 -4.94 1.29 -8.66
N HIS A 205 -5.31 2.56 -8.59
CA HIS A 205 -6.68 2.99 -8.86
C HIS A 205 -7.15 2.65 -10.28
N ASP A 206 -6.25 2.62 -11.27
CA ASP A 206 -6.58 2.33 -12.68
C ASP A 206 -7.03 0.87 -12.89
N GLN A 207 -6.75 -0.01 -11.92
CA GLN A 207 -7.23 -1.40 -11.92
C GLN A 207 -8.71 -1.51 -11.51
N CYS A 208 -9.31 -0.43 -11.02
CA CYS A 208 -10.72 -0.32 -10.63
C CYS A 208 -11.47 0.63 -11.57
N PRO A 209 -11.76 0.26 -12.84
CA PRO A 209 -12.23 1.20 -13.87
C PRO A 209 -13.60 1.84 -13.62
N SER A 210 -14.37 1.31 -12.66
CA SER A 210 -15.65 1.87 -12.23
C SER A 210 -15.57 2.69 -10.94
N SER A 211 -14.39 2.76 -10.31
CA SER A 211 -14.18 3.45 -9.04
C SER A 211 -12.68 3.69 -8.81
N ALA A 212 -12.16 3.33 -7.64
CA ALA A 212 -10.77 3.49 -7.25
C ALA A 212 -10.36 2.29 -6.40
N CYS A 213 -9.06 2.02 -6.33
CA CYS A 213 -8.53 1.03 -5.40
C CYS A 213 -8.45 1.58 -3.97
N ASN A 214 -8.91 0.80 -3.00
CA ASN A 214 -8.60 0.99 -1.59
C ASN A 214 -7.23 0.34 -1.31
N LEU A 215 -6.17 1.14 -1.45
CA LEU A 215 -4.78 0.67 -1.38
C LEU A 215 -4.41 0.05 -0.02
N ALA A 216 -5.20 0.30 1.03
CA ALA A 216 -4.98 -0.29 2.34
C ALA A 216 -5.40 -1.77 2.41
N VAL A 217 -6.39 -2.18 1.62
CA VAL A 217 -6.97 -3.55 1.70
C VAL A 217 -7.01 -4.28 0.35
N GLY A 218 -6.74 -3.59 -0.76
CA GLY A 218 -6.72 -4.16 -2.11
C GLY A 218 -8.10 -4.40 -2.73
N SER A 219 -9.17 -3.78 -2.23
CA SER A 219 -10.51 -3.86 -2.84
C SER A 219 -10.83 -2.60 -3.65
N CYS A 220 -11.71 -2.71 -4.66
CA CYS A 220 -12.25 -1.52 -5.32
C CYS A 220 -13.36 -0.87 -4.46
N PHE A 221 -13.41 0.46 -4.41
CA PHE A 221 -14.51 1.22 -3.82
C PHE A 221 -15.84 0.89 -4.52
N ASP A 222 -16.97 0.97 -3.81
CA ASP A 222 -18.30 0.81 -4.42
C ASP A 222 -18.58 1.96 -5.40
N PRO A 223 -18.81 1.69 -6.69
CA PRO A 223 -19.16 2.73 -7.67
C PRO A 223 -20.39 3.55 -7.27
N ALA A 224 -21.32 2.97 -6.49
CA ALA A 224 -22.50 3.68 -5.99
C ALA A 224 -22.18 4.68 -4.88
N ALA A 225 -20.99 4.63 -4.29
CA ALA A 225 -20.47 5.59 -3.31
C ALA A 225 -19.57 6.66 -3.96
N THR A 226 -19.64 6.81 -5.29
CA THR A 226 -18.95 7.87 -6.02
C THR A 226 -19.72 9.18 -5.94
N LEU A 227 -19.04 10.25 -5.53
CA LEU A 227 -19.55 11.61 -5.49
C LEU A 227 -18.68 12.49 -6.41
N HIS A 228 -19.30 13.41 -7.12
CA HIS A 228 -18.61 14.41 -7.93
C HIS A 228 -18.64 15.77 -7.23
N VAL A 229 -17.52 16.47 -7.29
CA VAL A 229 -17.38 17.86 -6.85
C VAL A 229 -16.90 18.70 -8.03
N ASP A 230 -17.69 19.72 -8.39
CA ASP A 230 -17.42 20.65 -9.48
C ASP A 230 -17.98 22.02 -9.08
N GLY A 231 -17.06 22.96 -8.80
CA GLY A 231 -17.37 24.32 -8.36
C GLY A 231 -17.92 25.24 -9.44
N ASP A 232 -17.98 24.81 -10.71
CA ASP A 232 -18.43 25.66 -11.84
C ASP A 232 -19.95 25.65 -12.02
N GLY A 233 -20.64 24.71 -11.37
CA GLY A 233 -22.08 24.53 -11.51
C GLY A 233 -22.92 25.67 -10.91
N ASP A 234 -23.84 26.24 -11.70
CA ASP A 234 -24.84 27.20 -11.20
C ASP A 234 -25.91 26.56 -10.26
N GLU A 235 -25.98 25.23 -10.18
CA GLU A 235 -27.05 24.46 -9.50
C GLU A 235 -26.66 23.86 -8.13
N CYS A 236 -25.71 24.46 -7.40
CA CYS A 236 -25.24 23.97 -6.09
C CYS A 236 -26.38 23.64 -5.09
N ASP A 237 -27.44 24.46 -5.06
CA ASP A 237 -28.58 24.27 -4.15
C ASP A 237 -29.39 22.96 -4.38
N SER A 238 -29.14 22.27 -5.50
CA SER A 238 -29.81 21.02 -5.86
C SER A 238 -28.87 19.88 -6.24
N ALA A 239 -27.59 20.02 -5.85
CA ALA A 239 -26.59 18.98 -5.99
C ALA A 239 -27.05 17.68 -5.31
N ASP A 240 -26.76 16.55 -5.95
CA ASP A 240 -26.97 15.21 -5.37
C ASP A 240 -25.69 14.37 -5.39
N GLY A 241 -24.57 14.97 -5.79
CA GLY A 241 -23.27 14.31 -5.90
C GLY A 241 -23.11 13.45 -7.15
N SER A 242 -24.12 13.35 -8.03
CA SER A 242 -23.95 12.69 -9.32
C SER A 242 -23.11 13.54 -10.27
N GLU A 243 -22.50 12.92 -11.29
CA GLU A 243 -21.81 13.62 -12.38
C GLU A 243 -22.67 14.72 -13.04
N THR A 244 -23.99 14.53 -13.11
CA THR A 244 -24.90 15.51 -13.71
C THR A 244 -25.30 16.65 -12.78
N LYS A 245 -25.10 16.48 -11.47
CA LYS A 245 -25.43 17.42 -10.40
C LYS A 245 -24.41 17.32 -9.26
N PRO A 246 -23.14 17.66 -9.57
CA PRO A 246 -22.05 17.57 -8.62
C PRO A 246 -22.27 18.54 -7.45
N TYR A 247 -21.63 18.26 -6.32
CA TYR A 247 -21.51 19.23 -5.24
C TYR A 247 -20.55 20.35 -5.65
N CYS A 248 -20.73 21.56 -5.12
CA CYS A 248 -19.84 22.68 -5.45
C CYS A 248 -18.65 22.82 -4.49
N GLU A 249 -18.74 22.20 -3.31
CA GLU A 249 -17.72 22.24 -2.26
C GLU A 249 -17.36 20.81 -1.85
N LEU A 250 -16.08 20.55 -1.62
CA LEU A 250 -15.57 19.27 -1.14
C LEU A 250 -16.12 18.94 0.24
N GLY A 251 -16.22 19.93 1.14
CA GLY A 251 -16.79 19.76 2.47
C GLY A 251 -18.25 19.34 2.45
N GLU A 252 -19.03 19.80 1.47
CA GLU A 252 -20.39 19.32 1.27
C GLU A 252 -20.40 17.84 0.88
N ALA A 253 -19.60 17.44 -0.12
CA ALA A 253 -19.49 16.05 -0.53
C ALA A 253 -19.06 15.13 0.62
N LEU A 254 -18.07 15.54 1.41
CA LEU A 254 -17.61 14.81 2.61
C LEU A 254 -18.73 14.66 3.66
N SER A 255 -19.64 15.63 3.78
CA SER A 255 -20.77 15.52 4.70
C SER A 255 -21.82 14.49 4.28
N PHE A 256 -21.86 14.16 2.98
CA PHE A 256 -22.72 13.12 2.40
C PHE A 256 -21.99 11.80 2.16
N ALA A 257 -20.66 11.79 2.29
CA ALA A 257 -19.85 10.58 2.16
C ALA A 257 -20.26 9.53 3.19
N GLY A 258 -20.29 8.27 2.75
CA GLY A 258 -20.50 7.13 3.61
C GLY A 258 -19.29 6.81 4.48
N PRO A 259 -19.25 5.62 5.10
CA PRO A 259 -18.04 5.14 5.79
C PRO A 259 -16.85 4.97 4.82
N GLU A 260 -17.14 4.77 3.54
CA GLU A 260 -16.18 4.69 2.44
C GLU A 260 -16.79 5.43 1.23
N ALA A 261 -16.03 6.31 0.58
CA ALA A 261 -16.49 7.06 -0.58
C ALA A 261 -15.35 7.36 -1.56
N LEU A 262 -15.69 7.39 -2.85
CA LEU A 262 -14.85 7.97 -3.90
C LEU A 262 -15.38 9.37 -4.20
N ILE A 263 -14.50 10.36 -4.19
CA ILE A 263 -14.78 11.73 -4.61
C ILE A 263 -13.96 12.01 -5.86
N LEU A 264 -14.64 12.28 -6.96
CA LEU A 264 -14.05 12.81 -8.19
C LEU A 264 -14.12 14.33 -8.13
N LEU A 265 -12.95 14.96 -7.99
CA LEU A 265 -12.81 16.40 -7.90
C LEU A 265 -12.49 16.98 -9.28
N HIS A 266 -13.38 17.82 -9.77
CA HIS A 266 -13.23 18.51 -11.04
C HIS A 266 -12.47 19.82 -10.87
N GLU A 267 -11.69 20.21 -11.87
CA GLU A 267 -11.08 21.53 -11.91
C GLU A 267 -12.15 22.62 -12.07
N GLN A 268 -11.92 23.78 -11.45
CA GLN A 268 -12.80 24.93 -11.67
C GLN A 268 -12.32 25.77 -12.86
N ASP A 269 -13.27 26.45 -13.49
CA ASP A 269 -13.10 27.38 -14.58
C ASP A 269 -12.01 28.42 -14.28
N GLU A 270 -11.22 28.74 -15.31
CA GLU A 270 -10.11 29.69 -15.21
C GLU A 270 -9.05 29.33 -14.12
N GLN A 271 -8.96 28.06 -13.73
CA GLN A 271 -8.06 27.58 -12.65
C GLN A 271 -8.41 28.21 -11.30
N ALA A 272 -9.70 28.42 -11.04
CA ALA A 272 -10.17 28.79 -9.72
C ALA A 272 -9.88 27.65 -8.71
N MET A 273 -9.80 28.02 -7.44
CA MET A 273 -9.34 27.14 -6.36
C MET A 273 -10.48 26.86 -5.39
N TYR A 274 -10.57 25.62 -4.92
CA TYR A 274 -11.41 25.26 -3.78
C TYR A 274 -10.75 25.79 -2.50
N SER A 275 -11.34 26.83 -1.92
CA SER A 275 -10.84 27.49 -0.71
C SER A 275 -11.63 27.03 0.52
N GLU A 276 -11.30 25.86 1.04
CA GLU A 276 -11.96 25.24 2.16
C GLU A 276 -11.00 24.34 2.97
N ALA A 277 -11.26 24.22 4.27
CA ALA A 277 -10.52 23.33 5.17
C ALA A 277 -11.38 22.11 5.49
N ASN A 278 -10.87 20.92 5.16
CA ASN A 278 -11.59 19.67 5.25
C ASN A 278 -10.86 18.66 6.15
N GLU A 279 -11.60 18.09 7.10
CA GLU A 279 -11.11 17.03 7.99
C GLU A 279 -11.62 15.67 7.51
N ILE A 280 -10.70 14.77 7.17
CA ILE A 280 -10.98 13.39 6.80
C ILE A 280 -11.10 12.56 8.07
N THR A 281 -12.29 11.99 8.29
CA THR A 281 -12.64 11.17 9.48
C THR A 281 -13.09 9.76 9.14
N THR A 282 -13.27 9.47 7.85
CA THR A 282 -13.67 8.17 7.28
C THR A 282 -12.70 7.78 6.17
N THR A 283 -12.99 6.69 5.44
CA THR A 283 -12.19 6.26 4.28
C THR A 283 -12.63 7.02 3.03
N VAL A 284 -11.73 7.81 2.44
CA VAL A 284 -12.03 8.63 1.26
C VAL A 284 -10.93 8.45 0.22
N ALA A 285 -11.32 8.10 -1.01
CA ALA A 285 -10.49 8.30 -2.18
C ALA A 285 -10.87 9.64 -2.82
N LEU A 286 -9.94 10.59 -2.91
CA LEU A 286 -10.09 11.90 -3.54
C LEU A 286 -9.22 11.94 -4.79
N LEU A 287 -9.82 11.73 -5.96
CA LEU A 287 -9.09 11.70 -7.22
C LEU A 287 -9.46 12.91 -8.06
N ALA A 288 -8.49 13.49 -8.76
CA ALA A 288 -8.78 14.41 -9.85
C ALA A 288 -9.58 13.70 -10.94
N ALA A 289 -10.55 14.40 -11.54
CA ALA A 289 -11.23 13.90 -12.72
C ALA A 289 -10.25 13.76 -13.91
N ASP A 290 -10.58 12.86 -14.85
CA ASP A 290 -9.70 12.50 -15.96
C ASP A 290 -9.24 13.73 -16.78
N GLY A 291 -7.93 13.97 -16.78
CA GLY A 291 -7.31 15.06 -17.55
C GLY A 291 -7.48 16.45 -16.94
N GLU A 292 -7.99 16.55 -15.72
CA GLU A 292 -8.18 17.79 -14.98
C GLU A 292 -7.10 17.95 -13.89
N SER A 293 -6.92 19.17 -13.38
CA SER A 293 -5.93 19.45 -12.33
C SER A 293 -6.52 20.37 -11.25
N PRO A 294 -7.44 19.85 -10.42
CA PRO A 294 -8.10 20.65 -9.39
C PRO A 294 -7.09 21.17 -8.36
N ILE A 295 -7.35 22.39 -7.86
CA ILE A 295 -6.49 23.08 -6.91
C ILE A 295 -7.25 23.32 -5.60
N LEU A 296 -6.72 22.79 -4.50
CA LEU A 296 -7.14 23.10 -3.14
C LEU A 296 -6.26 24.20 -2.55
N THR A 297 -6.85 25.13 -1.80
CA THR A 297 -6.15 26.24 -1.13
C THR A 297 -6.83 26.66 0.17
N MET A 298 -6.18 27.52 0.96
CA MET A 298 -6.82 28.19 2.09
C MET A 298 -6.15 29.52 2.46
N ASP A 299 -6.97 30.47 2.92
CA ASP A 299 -6.53 31.78 3.41
C ASP A 299 -6.55 31.94 4.95
N SER A 300 -6.93 30.90 5.69
CA SER A 300 -7.16 30.95 7.14
C SER A 300 -5.96 30.48 7.98
N GLY A 301 -4.89 29.99 7.36
CA GLY A 301 -3.80 29.28 8.05
C GLY A 301 -4.13 27.82 8.39
N GLU A 302 -5.30 27.32 8.01
CA GLU A 302 -5.65 25.90 8.14
C GLU A 302 -5.19 25.13 6.90
N ALA A 303 -4.82 23.86 7.08
CA ALA A 303 -4.56 22.98 5.96
C ALA A 303 -5.85 22.71 5.18
N PRO A 304 -5.87 22.81 3.84
CA PRO A 304 -7.04 22.45 3.04
C PRO A 304 -7.52 21.03 3.27
N LEU A 305 -6.57 20.11 3.54
CA LEU A 305 -6.83 18.74 3.96
C LEU A 305 -6.11 18.44 5.27
N SER A 306 -6.86 17.87 6.21
CA SER A 306 -6.32 17.24 7.40
C SER A 306 -6.90 15.82 7.56
N VAL A 307 -6.10 14.89 8.05
CA VAL A 307 -6.50 13.49 8.27
C VAL A 307 -6.47 13.20 9.77
N SER A 308 -7.64 12.96 10.34
CA SER A 308 -7.80 12.64 11.76
C SER A 308 -7.44 11.17 12.04
N ALA A 309 -7.37 10.79 13.32
CA ALA A 309 -7.01 9.43 13.76
C ALA A 309 -7.92 8.29 13.24
N SER A 310 -9.13 8.59 12.76
CA SER A 310 -10.00 7.60 12.11
C SER A 310 -10.06 7.74 10.59
N GLY A 311 -9.41 8.77 10.05
CA GLY A 311 -9.38 9.07 8.63
C GLY A 311 -8.39 8.19 7.87
N VAL A 312 -8.83 7.77 6.68
CA VAL A 312 -7.99 7.11 5.69
C VAL A 312 -8.18 7.86 4.38
N LEU A 313 -7.14 8.55 3.91
CA LEU A 313 -7.17 9.35 2.69
C LEU A 313 -6.34 8.67 1.61
N PHE A 314 -6.92 8.43 0.44
CA PHE A 314 -6.19 8.18 -0.80
C PHE A 314 -6.39 9.39 -1.68
N VAL A 315 -5.32 10.05 -2.13
CA VAL A 315 -5.42 11.24 -2.99
C VAL A 315 -4.52 11.10 -4.21
N ARG A 316 -5.09 11.35 -5.40
CA ARG A 316 -4.36 11.28 -6.67
C ARG A 316 -4.64 12.48 -7.58
N GLY A 317 -3.59 13.05 -8.18
CA GLY A 317 -3.74 14.08 -9.21
C GLY A 317 -4.16 15.47 -8.72
N VAL A 318 -4.27 15.68 -7.40
CA VAL A 318 -4.74 16.95 -6.83
C VAL A 318 -3.55 17.88 -6.55
N THR A 319 -3.73 19.16 -6.85
CA THR A 319 -2.79 20.22 -6.45
C THR A 319 -3.27 20.87 -5.15
N ILE A 320 -2.39 20.99 -4.15
CA ILE A 320 -2.63 21.75 -2.93
C ILE A 320 -1.59 22.87 -2.87
N SER A 321 -2.05 24.11 -3.00
CA SER A 321 -1.11 25.23 -3.11
C SER A 321 -1.65 26.56 -2.60
N ALA A 322 -0.73 27.51 -2.44
CA ALA A 322 -1.02 28.88 -2.07
C ALA A 322 -1.76 29.02 -0.72
N VAL A 323 -1.56 28.07 0.19
CA VAL A 323 -2.12 28.16 1.54
C VAL A 323 -1.42 29.30 2.28
N SER A 324 -2.19 30.34 2.61
CA SER A 324 -1.72 31.54 3.28
C SER A 324 -2.07 31.52 4.79
N GLY A 325 -1.39 32.36 5.57
CA GLY A 325 -1.68 32.51 7.00
C GLY A 325 -0.97 31.51 7.92
N GLU A 326 0.23 31.04 7.55
CA GLU A 326 0.98 29.99 8.28
C GLU A 326 0.25 28.64 8.20
N GLY A 327 -0.29 28.30 7.03
CA GLY A 327 -0.96 27.02 6.79
C GLY A 327 -0.13 26.04 5.98
N LEU A 328 -0.23 24.77 6.37
CA LEU A 328 0.33 23.60 5.68
C LEU A 328 -0.50 23.23 4.44
N GLY A 329 0.08 22.46 3.53
CA GLY A 329 -0.70 21.81 2.47
C GLY A 329 -1.55 20.64 2.99
N LEU A 330 -0.92 19.68 3.66
CA LEU A 330 -1.57 18.48 4.20
C LEU A 330 -1.12 18.22 5.64
N ASP A 331 -2.06 17.98 6.55
CA ASP A 331 -1.79 17.62 7.94
C ASP A 331 -2.34 16.23 8.29
N VAL A 332 -1.46 15.26 8.58
CA VAL A 332 -1.83 13.89 8.96
C VAL A 332 -1.65 13.74 10.46
N THR A 333 -2.75 13.79 11.21
CA THR A 333 -2.78 13.72 12.68
C THR A 333 -3.39 12.40 13.14
N GLY A 334 -2.55 11.38 13.28
CA GLY A 334 -2.90 10.03 13.74
C GLY A 334 -3.63 9.15 12.72
N GLY A 335 -3.99 9.68 11.55
CA GLY A 335 -4.65 8.94 10.47
C GLY A 335 -3.66 8.36 9.45
N HIS A 336 -4.19 7.89 8.32
CA HIS A 336 -3.40 7.30 7.23
C HIS A 336 -3.66 8.04 5.91
N ALA A 337 -2.59 8.36 5.19
CA ALA A 337 -2.67 9.03 3.89
C ALA A 337 -1.81 8.33 2.82
N TRP A 338 -2.40 8.09 1.66
CA TRP A 338 -1.72 7.71 0.41
C TRP A 338 -1.82 8.88 -0.54
N VAL A 339 -0.68 9.43 -0.95
CA VAL A 339 -0.59 10.62 -1.81
C VAL A 339 0.16 10.21 -3.07
N GLN A 340 -0.54 10.19 -4.21
CA GLN A 340 0.02 9.74 -5.49
C GLN A 340 -0.12 10.84 -6.54
N GLN A 341 0.90 11.13 -7.35
CA GLN A 341 0.78 12.09 -8.47
C GLN A 341 0.20 13.46 -8.05
N CYS A 342 0.51 13.91 -6.83
CA CYS A 342 0.01 15.19 -6.31
C CYS A 342 1.08 16.28 -6.36
N LYS A 343 0.64 17.53 -6.32
CA LYS A 343 1.51 18.70 -6.20
C LYS A 343 1.14 19.47 -4.93
N ILE A 344 1.91 19.30 -3.86
CA ILE A 344 1.69 19.97 -2.56
C ILE A 344 2.78 21.03 -2.39
N VAL A 345 2.53 22.24 -2.89
CA VAL A 345 3.59 23.23 -3.15
C VAL A 345 3.18 24.67 -2.82
N ASN A 346 4.15 25.55 -2.53
CA ASN A 346 3.93 26.97 -2.20
C ASN A 346 2.99 27.23 -1.01
N ASN A 347 3.09 26.41 0.03
CA ASN A 347 2.30 26.57 1.26
C ASN A 347 3.14 27.28 2.33
N THR A 348 2.54 28.22 3.05
CA THR A 348 3.28 29.18 3.92
C THR A 348 3.82 28.62 5.22
N ASP A 349 3.42 27.42 5.66
CA ASP A 349 3.99 26.71 6.84
C ASP A 349 4.57 25.32 6.45
N GLY A 350 4.78 25.09 5.15
CA GLY A 350 5.34 23.86 4.60
C GLY A 350 4.36 22.96 3.85
N GLY A 351 4.89 21.90 3.24
CA GLY A 351 4.13 20.99 2.39
C GLY A 351 3.23 20.05 3.20
N ILE A 352 3.84 19.09 3.90
CA ILE A 352 3.14 18.03 4.64
C ILE A 352 3.66 17.94 6.08
N ARG A 353 2.75 17.78 7.04
CA ARG A 353 3.08 17.41 8.43
C ARG A 353 2.48 16.05 8.77
N VAL A 354 3.25 15.22 9.47
CA VAL A 354 2.80 13.94 10.04
C VAL A 354 3.04 13.95 11.54
N ASN A 355 1.98 13.74 12.33
CA ASN A 355 2.01 13.82 13.78
C ASN A 355 1.02 12.85 14.45
N ASP A 356 1.12 12.71 15.77
CA ASP A 356 0.24 11.92 16.63
C ASP A 356 0.11 10.45 16.20
N GLY A 357 1.20 9.88 15.66
CA GLY A 357 1.27 8.49 15.19
C GLY A 357 0.67 8.28 13.80
N GLY A 358 0.56 9.34 12.98
CA GLY A 358 0.06 9.25 11.61
C GLY A 358 0.99 8.46 10.68
N SER A 359 0.44 8.03 9.54
CA SER A 359 1.16 7.27 8.51
C SER A 359 0.97 7.92 7.14
N LEU A 360 2.06 8.08 6.39
CA LEU A 360 2.06 8.66 5.04
C LEU A 360 2.79 7.75 4.05
N ILE A 361 2.12 7.39 2.96
CA ILE A 361 2.72 6.83 1.76
C ILE A 361 2.64 7.91 0.67
N LEU A 362 3.80 8.38 0.21
CA LEU A 362 3.94 9.43 -0.81
C LEU A 362 4.63 8.86 -2.04
N GLU A 363 3.96 8.89 -3.17
CA GLU A 363 4.47 8.32 -4.42
C GLU A 363 4.33 9.31 -5.58
N ASN A 364 5.37 9.37 -6.42
CA ASN A 364 5.29 10.07 -7.70
C ASN A 364 4.78 11.53 -7.59
N SER A 365 5.18 12.25 -6.55
CA SER A 365 4.59 13.54 -6.19
C SER A 365 5.63 14.65 -6.03
N PHE A 366 5.17 15.90 -6.12
CA PHE A 366 5.96 17.09 -5.81
C PHE A 366 5.54 17.64 -4.45
N VAL A 367 6.50 17.87 -3.56
CA VAL A 367 6.24 18.45 -2.23
C VAL A 367 7.25 19.54 -1.91
N GLY A 368 6.74 20.71 -1.52
CA GLY A 368 7.56 21.85 -1.12
C GLY A 368 6.78 22.90 -0.34
N GLY A 369 7.47 23.67 0.50
CA GLY A 369 6.92 24.88 1.10
C GLY A 369 6.97 26.08 0.14
N ASP A 370 6.55 27.26 0.60
CA ASP A 370 6.94 28.52 -0.07
C ASP A 370 8.47 28.66 -0.05
N LYS A 371 9.01 29.42 -1.01
CA LYS A 371 10.45 29.67 -1.19
C LYS A 371 11.13 30.35 0.00
N ASP A 372 10.36 30.76 1.02
CA ASP A 372 10.79 31.60 2.14
C ASP A 372 10.78 30.82 3.49
N ASP A 373 11.72 29.87 3.64
CA ASP A 373 12.09 29.18 4.91
C ASP A 373 11.20 28.00 5.37
N GLU A 374 10.46 27.37 4.46
CA GLU A 374 9.53 26.30 4.86
C GLU A 374 9.99 24.89 4.49
N ARG A 375 9.62 23.94 5.35
CA ARG A 375 9.92 22.52 5.19
C ARG A 375 9.02 21.90 4.12
N ALA A 376 9.55 20.98 3.32
CA ALA A 376 8.69 20.21 2.42
C ALA A 376 7.90 19.16 3.21
N ILE A 377 8.57 18.35 4.04
CA ILE A 377 7.93 17.39 4.95
C ILE A 377 8.47 17.53 6.37
N GLU A 378 7.57 17.57 7.35
CA GLU A 378 7.87 17.53 8.79
C GLU A 378 7.20 16.31 9.46
N VAL A 379 7.98 15.43 10.08
CA VAL A 379 7.48 14.27 10.83
C VAL A 379 7.75 14.45 12.32
N ILE A 380 6.71 14.75 13.08
CA ILE A 380 6.81 14.98 14.53
C ILE A 380 6.69 13.64 15.28
N ASP A 381 5.71 12.83 14.90
CA ASP A 381 5.44 11.51 15.47
C ASP A 381 4.63 10.68 14.46
N GLY A 382 5.22 9.61 13.92
CA GLY A 382 4.58 8.80 12.89
C GLY A 382 5.57 8.07 11.99
N GLU A 383 5.04 7.53 10.90
CA GLU A 383 5.81 6.81 9.87
C GLU A 383 5.58 7.42 8.49
N ILE A 384 6.63 7.50 7.67
CA ILE A 384 6.51 7.90 6.26
C ILE A 384 7.30 6.95 5.34
N SER A 385 6.71 6.66 4.19
CA SER A 385 7.36 6.02 3.05
C SER A 385 7.23 6.93 1.84
N VAL A 386 8.37 7.37 1.29
CA VAL A 386 8.41 8.24 0.12
C VAL A 386 9.09 7.51 -1.03
N VAL A 387 8.40 7.36 -2.16
CA VAL A 387 8.92 6.66 -3.33
C VAL A 387 8.80 7.57 -4.56
N TYR A 388 9.88 7.69 -5.32
CA TYR A 388 9.88 8.36 -6.61
C TYR A 388 9.28 9.77 -6.57
N SER A 389 9.61 10.56 -5.55
CA SER A 389 9.03 11.89 -5.32
C SER A 389 10.09 12.99 -5.31
N THR A 390 9.69 14.22 -5.58
CA THR A 390 10.58 15.39 -5.53
C THR A 390 10.22 16.25 -4.32
N LEU A 391 11.12 16.27 -3.34
CA LEU A 391 11.03 17.08 -2.13
C LEU A 391 11.99 18.26 -2.27
N ALA A 392 11.44 19.46 -2.42
CA ALA A 392 12.25 20.66 -2.60
C ALA A 392 11.85 21.75 -1.59
N ALA A 393 12.83 22.20 -0.82
CA ALA A 393 12.64 23.18 0.23
C ALA A 393 13.27 24.53 -0.11
N GLY A 394 12.81 25.56 0.60
CA GLY A 394 13.28 26.93 0.44
C GLY A 394 14.71 27.15 0.94
N LYS A 395 15.04 28.41 1.19
CA LYS A 395 16.33 28.86 1.74
C LYS A 395 16.32 28.82 3.27
N ASP A 396 17.38 29.36 3.89
CA ASP A 396 17.48 29.59 5.33
C ASP A 396 17.44 28.27 6.13
N GLY A 397 16.64 28.09 7.18
CA GLY A 397 16.54 26.86 7.97
C GLY A 397 15.69 25.75 7.33
N ALA A 398 15.20 25.95 6.11
CA ALA A 398 14.35 24.99 5.40
C ALA A 398 15.02 23.64 5.15
N ARG A 399 14.21 22.57 5.18
CA ARG A 399 14.62 21.18 4.96
C ARG A 399 13.65 20.50 4.01
N ALA A 400 14.17 19.67 3.10
CA ALA A 400 13.33 18.78 2.30
C ALA A 400 12.61 17.78 3.21
N LEU A 401 13.30 17.32 4.25
CA LEU A 401 12.76 16.38 5.21
C LEU A 401 13.30 16.69 6.60
N SER A 402 12.41 16.85 7.57
CA SER A 402 12.77 17.00 9.00
C SER A 402 11.94 16.05 9.84
N CYS A 403 12.54 15.43 10.84
CA CYS A 403 11.83 14.53 11.73
C CYS A 403 12.43 14.42 13.12
N THR A 404 11.63 13.91 14.06
CA THR A 404 12.09 13.55 15.39
C THR A 404 12.71 12.15 15.41
N ASP A 405 13.55 11.87 16.41
CA ASP A 405 14.26 10.58 16.55
C ASP A 405 13.32 9.36 16.70
N SER A 406 12.03 9.55 17.01
CA SER A 406 11.06 8.46 17.16
C SER A 406 10.32 8.11 15.87
N SER A 407 10.57 8.83 14.77
CA SER A 407 9.86 8.65 13.51
C SER A 407 10.51 7.59 12.64
N ASP A 408 9.70 6.72 12.02
CA ASP A 408 10.16 5.73 11.04
C ASP A 408 10.06 6.34 9.63
N VAL A 409 11.21 6.57 8.99
CA VAL A 409 11.27 7.30 7.72
C VAL A 409 12.05 6.51 6.69
N VAL A 410 11.40 6.15 5.58
CA VAL A 410 12.03 5.51 4.43
C VAL A 410 11.80 6.38 3.19
N VAL A 411 12.88 6.72 2.49
CA VAL A 411 12.83 7.48 1.24
C VAL A 411 13.61 6.76 0.16
N ARG A 412 12.98 6.55 -1.00
CA ARG A 412 13.58 5.84 -2.13
C ARG A 412 13.32 6.52 -3.47
N ASN A 413 14.27 6.38 -4.40
CA ASN A 413 14.12 6.82 -5.80
C ASN A 413 13.77 8.31 -5.96
N SER A 414 14.09 9.13 -4.95
CA SER A 414 13.55 10.49 -4.80
C SER A 414 14.64 11.55 -4.91
N ILE A 415 14.24 12.79 -5.20
CA ILE A 415 15.09 13.98 -5.09
C ILE A 415 14.78 14.66 -3.76
N LEU A 416 15.83 14.96 -2.99
CA LEU A 416 15.73 15.77 -1.77
C LEU A 416 16.72 16.94 -1.88
N VAL A 417 16.18 18.16 -1.90
CA VAL A 417 16.96 19.40 -2.08
C VAL A 417 16.40 20.55 -1.25
N SER A 418 17.26 21.50 -0.88
CA SER A 418 16.97 22.72 -0.13
C SER A 418 17.88 23.86 -0.61
N LEU A 419 17.36 25.08 -0.75
CA LEU A 419 18.20 26.25 -1.04
C LEU A 419 18.99 26.72 0.21
N SER A 420 18.91 25.98 1.30
CA SER A 420 19.63 26.19 2.55
C SER A 420 21.13 25.87 2.42
N ASP A 421 21.96 26.50 3.27
CA ASP A 421 23.35 26.09 3.48
C ASP A 421 23.48 24.89 4.44
N ASP A 422 22.40 24.54 5.16
CA ASP A 422 22.34 23.39 6.05
C ASP A 422 21.88 22.13 5.29
N PRO A 423 22.10 20.92 5.85
CA PRO A 423 21.68 19.68 5.22
C PRO A 423 20.19 19.64 4.89
N GLU A 424 19.84 19.17 3.70
CA GLU A 424 18.49 19.03 3.18
C GLU A 424 17.63 18.02 3.98
N ILE A 425 18.27 17.10 4.69
CA ILE A 425 17.65 16.09 5.54
C ILE A 425 18.08 16.31 6.99
N ASP A 426 17.12 16.59 7.86
CA ASP A 426 17.27 16.66 9.31
C ASP A 426 16.50 15.52 9.99
N CYS A 427 16.99 14.30 9.75
CA CYS A 427 16.41 13.05 10.19
C CYS A 427 17.50 12.02 10.46
N ALA A 428 17.86 11.82 11.73
CA ALA A 428 18.99 10.94 12.08
C ALA A 428 18.75 9.47 11.70
N ASN A 429 17.49 9.02 11.71
CA ASN A 429 17.09 7.63 11.48
C ASN A 429 16.47 7.39 10.09
N ALA A 430 16.46 8.38 9.21
CA ALA A 430 15.90 8.19 7.86
C ALA A 430 16.74 7.21 7.04
N GLU A 431 16.09 6.21 6.47
CA GLU A 431 16.68 5.32 5.48
C GLU A 431 16.50 5.93 4.08
N VAL A 432 17.61 6.35 3.47
CA VAL A 432 17.63 7.01 2.16
C VAL A 432 18.30 6.09 1.14
N ILE A 433 17.52 5.58 0.18
CA ILE A 433 17.91 4.50 -0.72
C ILE A 433 17.78 4.98 -2.17
N ASP A 434 18.82 4.83 -3.00
CA ASP A 434 18.72 5.15 -4.44
C ASP A 434 18.11 6.56 -4.69
N CYS A 435 18.49 7.55 -3.88
CA CYS A 435 17.99 8.93 -3.98
C CYS A 435 19.08 9.87 -4.47
N PHE A 436 18.68 10.99 -5.05
CA PHE A 436 19.55 12.13 -5.28
C PHE A 436 19.41 13.12 -4.13
N THR A 437 20.53 13.49 -3.51
CA THR A 437 20.58 14.52 -2.48
C THR A 437 21.81 15.41 -2.69
N GLU A 438 21.74 16.67 -2.26
CA GLU A 438 22.86 17.62 -2.34
C GLU A 438 24.11 17.11 -1.62
N ALA A 439 23.92 16.58 -0.41
CA ALA A 439 25.01 16.05 0.41
C ALA A 439 25.70 14.84 -0.25
N SER A 440 24.94 13.96 -0.90
CA SER A 440 25.50 12.80 -1.61
C SER A 440 26.19 13.18 -2.92
N ALA A 441 25.74 14.25 -3.57
CA ALA A 441 26.32 14.76 -4.81
C ALA A 441 27.54 15.69 -4.59
N ASP A 442 27.78 16.19 -3.37
CA ASP A 442 28.74 17.28 -3.09
C ASP A 442 28.45 18.53 -3.95
N MET A 443 27.16 18.85 -4.07
CA MET A 443 26.65 19.95 -4.90
C MET A 443 25.58 20.72 -4.14
N SER A 444 25.61 22.05 -4.23
CA SER A 444 24.51 22.90 -3.73
C SER A 444 23.37 22.92 -4.72
N PHE A 445 22.13 22.90 -4.22
CA PHE A 445 20.95 23.04 -5.05
C PHE A 445 20.88 24.42 -5.72
N GLU A 446 20.57 24.41 -7.01
CA GLU A 446 20.23 25.61 -7.77
C GLU A 446 18.78 25.52 -8.24
N SER A 447 17.98 26.54 -7.93
CA SER A 447 16.56 26.58 -8.32
C SER A 447 16.30 26.47 -9.83
N GLY A 448 17.34 26.70 -10.66
CA GLY A 448 17.28 26.51 -12.10
C GLY A 448 17.24 25.05 -12.55
N TRP A 449 17.47 24.08 -11.67
CA TRP A 449 17.27 22.65 -11.95
C TRP A 449 15.82 22.31 -12.25
N PHE A 450 14.88 23.13 -11.77
CA PHE A 450 13.45 22.98 -12.01
C PHE A 450 12.92 24.06 -12.97
N THR A 451 11.78 23.77 -13.61
CA THR A 451 11.15 24.65 -14.60
C THR A 451 10.70 25.98 -13.98
N ASP A 452 10.01 25.95 -12.84
CA ASP A 452 9.62 27.15 -12.09
C ASP A 452 9.52 26.86 -10.58
N PHE A 453 10.68 26.67 -9.93
CA PHE A 453 10.77 26.40 -8.49
C PHE A 453 9.97 27.40 -7.64
N GLY A 454 9.97 28.69 -8.00
CA GLY A 454 9.26 29.73 -7.25
C GLY A 454 7.74 29.67 -7.35
N LYS A 455 7.21 28.83 -8.24
CA LYS A 455 5.78 28.49 -8.33
C LYS A 455 5.51 27.02 -7.99
N GLY A 456 6.47 26.31 -7.40
CA GLY A 456 6.27 24.92 -7.03
C GLY A 456 6.23 23.96 -8.23
N ASP A 457 6.73 24.40 -9.39
CA ASP A 457 6.88 23.55 -10.56
C ASP A 457 8.26 22.88 -10.50
N PHE A 458 8.27 21.62 -10.04
CA PHE A 458 9.47 20.82 -9.86
C PHE A 458 9.77 19.86 -11.02
N HIS A 459 9.19 20.09 -12.21
CA HIS A 459 9.67 19.38 -13.40
C HIS A 459 11.12 19.77 -13.69
N LEU A 460 11.95 18.80 -14.00
CA LEU A 460 13.36 18.94 -14.28
C LEU A 460 13.59 19.74 -15.56
N ASN A 461 14.42 20.77 -15.45
CA ASN A 461 14.84 21.57 -16.60
C ASN A 461 15.96 20.84 -17.35
N PRO A 462 15.73 20.35 -18.58
CA PRO A 462 16.68 19.51 -19.31
C PRO A 462 18.03 20.16 -19.62
N ASP A 463 18.10 21.48 -19.53
CA ASP A 463 19.33 22.24 -19.77
C ASP A 463 20.14 22.53 -18.49
N ALA A 464 19.64 22.17 -17.30
CA ALA A 464 20.18 22.66 -16.03
C ALA A 464 20.34 21.61 -14.91
N TYR A 465 19.54 20.53 -14.88
CA TYR A 465 19.64 19.56 -13.78
C TYR A 465 20.97 18.76 -13.82
N PRO A 466 21.50 18.32 -12.66
CA PRO A 466 22.71 17.47 -12.59
C PRO A 466 22.50 16.11 -13.25
N SER A 467 23.46 15.67 -14.09
CA SER A 467 23.37 14.40 -14.81
C SER A 467 23.23 13.17 -13.91
N GLU A 468 23.69 13.27 -12.67
CA GLU A 468 23.63 12.28 -11.62
C GLU A 468 22.19 11.86 -11.30
N ILE A 469 21.21 12.77 -11.43
CA ILE A 469 19.78 12.49 -11.22
C ILE A 469 19.30 11.37 -12.14
N MET A 470 19.80 11.30 -13.38
CA MET A 470 19.33 10.36 -14.41
C MET A 470 19.54 8.88 -14.08
N THR A 471 20.41 8.59 -13.11
CA THR A 471 20.79 7.22 -12.74
C THR A 471 20.77 7.00 -11.23
N ALA A 472 20.29 7.98 -10.46
CA ALA A 472 20.30 7.93 -9.00
C ALA A 472 19.29 6.92 -8.45
N ALA A 473 18.19 6.68 -9.17
CA ALA A 473 17.16 5.72 -8.79
C ALA A 473 17.39 4.33 -9.40
N SER A 474 16.75 3.34 -8.78
CA SER A 474 16.67 1.97 -9.26
C SER A 474 15.24 1.47 -9.14
N TRP A 475 14.59 1.22 -10.27
CA TRP A 475 13.20 0.76 -10.32
C TRP A 475 13.09 -0.65 -9.73
N ARG A 476 12.02 -0.90 -8.95
CA ARG A 476 11.71 -2.19 -8.33
C ARG A 476 10.23 -2.51 -8.50
N SER A 477 9.88 -3.79 -8.46
CA SER A 477 8.49 -4.25 -8.49
C SER A 477 7.69 -3.58 -7.38
N GLY A 478 6.55 -3.00 -7.75
CA GLY A 478 5.73 -2.17 -6.88
C GLY A 478 5.98 -0.66 -7.02
N ASP A 479 7.03 -0.23 -7.72
CA ASP A 479 7.23 1.19 -8.02
C ASP A 479 6.19 1.70 -9.03
N PRO A 480 5.88 3.01 -8.99
CA PRO A 480 5.08 3.65 -10.03
C PRO A 480 5.62 3.32 -11.43
N THR A 481 4.71 2.98 -12.35
CA THR A 481 5.05 2.62 -13.72
C THR A 481 5.10 3.82 -14.67
N THR A 482 4.66 4.98 -14.21
CA THR A 482 4.74 6.26 -14.90
C THR A 482 5.27 7.34 -13.96
N ASP A 483 5.74 8.46 -14.52
CA ASP A 483 6.08 9.66 -13.76
C ASP A 483 4.86 10.57 -13.53
N ILE A 484 5.05 11.77 -12.99
CA ILE A 484 3.96 12.68 -12.64
C ILE A 484 3.20 13.19 -13.87
N ASP A 485 3.83 13.15 -15.05
CA ASP A 485 3.27 13.56 -16.34
C ASP A 485 2.68 12.38 -17.14
N GLY A 486 2.78 11.16 -16.59
CA GLY A 486 2.32 9.94 -17.25
C GLY A 486 3.33 9.33 -18.22
N ASN A 487 4.60 9.75 -18.23
CA ASN A 487 5.62 9.13 -19.05
C ASN A 487 6.03 7.77 -18.48
N ASP A 488 6.14 6.77 -19.36
CA ASP A 488 6.50 5.39 -18.97
C ASP A 488 7.85 5.31 -18.25
N ARG A 489 7.87 4.60 -17.13
CA ARG A 489 9.06 4.20 -16.36
C ARG A 489 9.55 2.81 -16.77
N PRO A 490 10.81 2.45 -16.43
CA PRO A 490 11.25 1.06 -16.56
C PRO A 490 10.32 0.14 -15.77
N THR A 491 10.11 -1.09 -16.23
CA THR A 491 9.27 -2.09 -15.54
C THR A 491 10.02 -3.36 -15.18
N ALA A 492 11.36 -3.32 -15.29
CA ALA A 492 12.24 -4.42 -14.96
C ALA A 492 13.02 -4.11 -13.69
N ASP A 493 13.01 -5.04 -12.74
CA ASP A 493 13.69 -4.90 -11.46
C ASP A 493 15.17 -4.53 -11.57
N ALA A 494 15.59 -3.66 -10.65
CA ALA A 494 16.94 -3.13 -10.54
C ALA A 494 17.43 -2.35 -11.78
N THR A 495 16.50 -1.87 -12.62
CA THR A 495 16.83 -1.00 -13.75
C THR A 495 17.06 0.42 -13.26
N SER A 496 18.21 0.99 -13.60
CA SER A 496 18.52 2.39 -13.29
C SER A 496 17.50 3.34 -13.91
N ASP A 497 17.09 4.36 -13.15
CA ASP A 497 16.07 5.33 -13.52
C ASP A 497 16.43 6.73 -12.98
N PHE A 498 15.64 7.73 -13.36
CA PHE A 498 15.71 9.07 -12.80
C PHE A 498 15.28 9.04 -11.33
N ALA A 499 15.95 9.79 -10.47
CA ALA A 499 15.39 10.12 -9.16
C ALA A 499 14.38 11.27 -9.29
N GLY A 500 13.37 11.26 -8.42
CA GLY A 500 12.32 12.29 -8.40
C GLY A 500 11.12 11.95 -9.28
N ALA A 501 10.01 12.66 -9.10
CA ALA A 501 8.73 12.33 -9.75
C ALA A 501 8.63 12.69 -11.24
N ASP A 502 9.72 13.13 -11.88
CA ASP A 502 9.69 13.65 -13.25
C ASP A 502 10.79 13.06 -14.13
N ARG A 503 10.44 12.80 -15.40
CA ARG A 503 11.37 12.43 -16.47
C ARG A 503 11.22 13.42 -17.64
N PRO A 504 12.24 14.26 -17.90
CA PRO A 504 12.17 15.36 -18.85
C PRO A 504 12.26 14.97 -20.33
#